data_AF-A0A6S7GTG3-F1
#
_entry.id   AF-A0A6S7GTG3-F1
#
_cell.length_a   1.000
_cell.length_b   1.000
_cell.length_c   1.000
_cell.angle_alpha   90.00
_cell.angle_beta   90.00
_cell.angle_gamma   90.00
#
_symmetry.space_group_name_H-M   'P 1'
#
loop_
_entity.id
_entity.type
_entity.pdbx_description
1 polymer ?
#
loop_
_entity_poly.entity_id
_entity_poly.type
_entity_poly.pdbx_seq_one_letter_code
_entity_poly.pdbx_strand_id
1 'polypeptide(L)'
;MKTDGGGYILIGKINKSVIWSVPSSDDPVKPFGKPHWCSSFGEVNIIDFRVQMASKENFATTKAHWAYRLHNPRKLKNLMIIDKGCSPNSPGIGDVENVKNLATGDILTTTFRCSKFGIGHHPSSNTGW
;
A
#
# COMPACT_ATOMS: atom_id res chain seq x y z
N MET A 1 10.47 5.53 16.72
CA MET A 1 9.15 4.93 16.46
C MET A 1 8.10 6.05 16.49
N LYS A 2 7.87 6.78 15.40
CA LYS A 2 6.74 7.73 15.26
C LYS A 2 6.38 7.86 13.78
N THR A 3 5.78 6.81 13.25
CA THR A 3 4.94 6.91 12.07
C THR A 3 3.64 7.59 12.51
N ASP A 4 3.59 8.92 12.40
CA ASP A 4 2.39 9.76 12.41
C ASP A 4 1.25 9.31 13.36
N GLY A 5 1.47 9.43 14.67
CA GLY A 5 0.46 9.10 15.70
C GLY A 5 0.46 7.65 16.23
N GLY A 6 1.22 6.72 15.62
CA GLY A 6 1.23 5.30 16.02
C GLY A 6 0.10 4.49 15.37
N GLY A 7 -0.09 3.24 15.79
CA GLY A 7 -1.19 2.38 15.31
C GLY A 7 -0.95 1.64 13.98
N TYR A 8 0.20 1.82 13.33
CA TYR A 8 0.60 1.06 12.14
C TYR A 8 1.70 0.06 12.47
N ILE A 9 1.57 -1.16 11.94
CA ILE A 9 2.60 -2.20 11.98
C ILE A 9 3.33 -2.19 10.63
N LEU A 10 4.67 -2.19 10.66
CA LEU A 10 5.47 -2.35 9.45
C LEU A 10 5.43 -3.81 9.01
N ILE A 11 4.77 -4.08 7.89
CA ILE A 11 4.56 -5.45 7.37
C ILE A 11 5.35 -5.75 6.11
N GLY A 12 5.99 -4.75 5.50
CA GLY A 12 6.73 -4.92 4.26
C GLY A 12 7.68 -3.76 3.99
N LYS A 13 8.82 -4.07 3.39
CA LYS A 13 9.77 -3.07 2.89
C LYS A 13 10.42 -3.58 1.62
N ILE A 14 10.58 -2.68 0.66
CA ILE A 14 11.38 -2.94 -0.54
C ILE A 14 12.15 -1.67 -0.95
N ASN A 15 13.36 -1.87 -1.46
CA ASN A 15 14.21 -0.81 -2.03
C ASN A 15 14.15 -0.79 -3.57
N LYS A 16 13.20 -1.51 -4.17
CA LYS A 16 12.99 -1.63 -5.63
C LYS A 16 11.54 -1.29 -5.95
N SER A 17 11.25 -0.88 -7.18
CA SER A 17 9.90 -0.55 -7.66
C SER A 17 8.98 -1.77 -7.81
N VAL A 18 9.50 -3.00 -7.71
CA VAL A 18 8.73 -4.24 -7.91
C VAL A 18 8.26 -4.80 -6.57
N ILE A 19 7.17 -4.24 -6.06
CA ILE A 19 6.66 -4.44 -4.69
C ILE A 19 6.28 -5.91 -4.36
N TRP A 20 5.95 -6.70 -5.38
CA TRP A 20 5.28 -8.00 -5.19
C TRP A 20 6.15 -9.24 -5.42
N SER A 21 7.38 -9.10 -5.93
CA SER A 21 8.34 -10.21 -6.04
C SER A 21 9.25 -10.34 -4.81
N VAL A 22 8.87 -9.66 -3.72
CA VAL A 22 9.63 -9.63 -2.48
C VAL A 22 9.37 -10.93 -1.70
N PRO A 23 10.42 -11.63 -1.24
CA PRO A 23 10.26 -12.79 -0.38
C PRO A 23 9.40 -12.47 0.85
N SER A 24 8.49 -13.39 1.18
CA SER A 24 7.74 -13.36 2.43
C SER A 24 8.39 -14.28 3.45
N SER A 25 8.54 -13.81 4.69
CA SER A 25 8.91 -14.64 5.83
C SER A 25 7.98 -14.35 7.01
N ASP A 26 8.07 -15.15 8.06
CA ASP A 26 7.41 -14.93 9.34
C ASP A 26 8.15 -13.95 10.26
N ASP A 27 9.37 -13.56 9.87
CA ASP A 27 10.20 -12.61 10.62
C ASP A 27 9.57 -11.20 10.71
N PRO A 28 9.83 -10.47 11.82
CA PRO A 28 9.45 -9.07 11.92
C PRO A 28 10.22 -8.16 10.94
N VAL A 29 9.48 -7.30 10.24
CA VAL A 29 10.09 -6.30 9.36
C VAL A 29 10.69 -5.15 10.19
N LYS A 30 11.99 -4.91 10.00
CA LYS A 30 12.72 -3.80 10.64
C LYS A 30 12.85 -2.61 9.67
N PRO A 31 12.66 -1.35 10.12
CA PRO A 31 12.75 -0.17 9.24
C PRO A 31 14.04 -0.08 8.41
N PHE A 32 15.19 -0.37 9.02
CA PHE A 32 16.51 -0.36 8.38
C PHE A 32 17.07 -1.79 8.18
N GLY A 33 16.20 -2.80 8.19
CA GLY A 33 16.57 -4.19 7.96
C GLY A 33 16.46 -4.62 6.50
N LYS A 34 16.70 -5.91 6.25
CA LYS A 34 16.59 -6.52 4.92
C LYS A 34 15.17 -6.39 4.36
N PRO A 35 15.00 -6.10 3.06
CA PRO A 35 13.70 -6.12 2.38
C PRO A 35 13.01 -7.49 2.45
N HIS A 36 11.78 -7.53 2.96
CA HIS A 36 10.89 -8.69 2.97
C HIS A 36 9.45 -8.24 3.30
N TRP A 37 8.49 -9.13 3.08
CA TRP A 37 7.14 -9.06 3.69
C TRP A 37 7.07 -9.97 4.91
N CYS A 38 6.33 -9.55 5.94
CA CYS A 38 5.96 -10.41 7.06
C CYS A 38 4.60 -11.05 6.80
N SER A 39 4.57 -12.36 6.56
CA SER A 39 3.35 -13.13 6.28
C SER A 39 2.54 -13.45 7.54
N SER A 40 3.14 -13.32 8.73
CA SER A 40 2.51 -13.60 10.04
C SER A 40 1.25 -12.78 10.31
N PHE A 41 1.06 -11.66 9.62
CA PHE A 41 -0.11 -10.78 9.76
C PHE A 41 -1.25 -11.10 8.78
N GLY A 42 -1.15 -12.16 7.97
CA GLY A 42 -2.12 -12.45 6.92
C GLY A 42 -3.58 -12.57 7.40
N GLU A 43 -3.81 -13.10 8.61
CA GLU A 43 -5.15 -13.26 9.19
C GLU A 43 -5.66 -12.00 9.93
N VAL A 44 -4.83 -10.97 10.10
CA VAL A 44 -5.22 -9.74 10.80
C VAL A 44 -6.18 -8.93 9.95
N ASN A 45 -7.28 -8.51 10.55
CA ASN A 45 -8.19 -7.56 9.91
C ASN A 45 -7.59 -6.16 9.90
N ILE A 46 -7.50 -5.57 8.72
CA ILE A 46 -7.06 -4.21 8.47
C ILE A 46 -8.22 -3.37 7.97
N ILE A 47 -8.27 -2.11 8.38
CA ILE A 47 -9.17 -1.08 7.86
C ILE A 47 -8.41 0.06 7.19
N ASP A 48 -7.14 0.24 7.56
CA ASP A 48 -6.22 1.20 6.97
C ASP A 48 -4.98 0.47 6.44
N PHE A 49 -4.59 0.78 5.20
CA PHE A 49 -3.35 0.31 4.60
C PHE A 49 -2.47 1.50 4.23
N ARG A 50 -1.23 1.52 4.72
CA ARG A 50 -0.31 2.64 4.54
C ARG A 50 0.82 2.28 3.59
N VAL A 51 1.08 3.17 2.63
CA VAL A 51 2.23 3.08 1.72
C VAL A 51 3.07 4.34 1.88
N GLN A 52 4.37 4.15 2.07
CA GLN A 52 5.33 5.23 2.13
C GLN A 52 6.49 4.93 1.19
N MET A 53 6.81 5.89 0.32
CA MET A 53 7.89 5.80 -0.65
C MET A 53 8.84 6.98 -0.47
N ALA A 54 10.14 6.69 -0.53
CA ALA A 54 11.20 7.68 -0.41
C ALA A 54 12.25 7.46 -1.51
N SER A 55 12.94 8.52 -1.90
CA SER A 55 13.99 8.43 -2.92
C SER A 55 15.30 7.80 -2.42
N LYS A 56 15.44 7.67 -1.10
CA LYS A 56 16.57 7.02 -0.42
C LYS A 56 16.01 6.23 0.77
N GLU A 57 16.83 5.36 1.37
CA GLU A 57 16.50 4.60 2.58
C GLU A 57 16.50 5.51 3.84
N ASN A 58 15.72 6.59 3.77
CA ASN A 58 15.57 7.60 4.80
C ASN A 58 14.17 8.22 4.71
N PHE A 59 13.49 8.30 5.86
CA PHE A 59 12.17 8.93 5.97
C PHE A 59 12.17 10.43 5.64
N ALA A 60 13.30 11.13 5.81
CA ALA A 60 13.40 12.56 5.48
C ALA A 60 13.21 12.85 3.98
N THR A 61 13.43 11.86 3.12
CA THR A 61 13.28 12.00 1.66
C THR A 61 12.00 11.34 1.14
N THR A 62 10.97 11.25 1.98
CA THR A 62 9.65 10.74 1.60
C THR A 62 9.07 11.59 0.46
N LYS A 63 8.60 10.93 -0.59
CA LYS A 63 7.98 11.56 -1.77
C LYS A 63 6.49 11.24 -1.87
N ALA A 64 6.09 10.06 -1.41
CA ALA A 64 4.69 9.66 -1.34
C ALA A 64 4.42 9.02 0.02
N HIS A 65 3.29 9.37 0.62
CA HIS A 65 2.90 8.87 1.92
C HIS A 65 1.37 8.84 2.00
N TRP A 66 0.81 7.68 1.73
CA TRP A 66 -0.63 7.51 1.55
C TRP A 66 -1.19 6.53 2.59
N ALA A 67 -2.39 6.83 3.08
CA ALA A 67 -3.23 5.89 3.81
C ALA A 67 -4.49 5.61 2.99
N TYR A 68 -4.70 4.34 2.68
CA TYR A 68 -5.89 3.82 2.03
C TYR A 68 -6.85 3.36 3.12
N ARG A 69 -7.97 4.08 3.28
CA ARG A 69 -9.07 3.67 4.14
C ARG A 69 -9.99 2.74 3.38
N LEU A 70 -10.30 1.58 3.94
CA LEU A 70 -11.25 0.62 3.37
C LEU A 70 -12.64 0.85 3.96
N HIS A 71 -13.71 0.67 3.16
CA HIS A 71 -15.08 0.74 3.68
C HIS A 71 -15.34 -0.32 4.75
N ASN A 72 -14.79 -1.53 4.56
CA ASN A 72 -14.98 -2.66 5.45
C ASN A 72 -13.63 -3.23 5.89
N PRO A 73 -13.45 -3.54 7.19
CA PRO A 73 -12.30 -4.32 7.64
C PRO A 73 -12.17 -5.63 6.87
N ARG A 74 -10.94 -6.02 6.51
CA ARG A 74 -10.68 -7.31 5.89
C ARG A 74 -9.31 -7.88 6.25
N LYS A 75 -9.15 -9.18 6.10
CA LYS A 75 -7.87 -9.87 6.32
C LYS A 75 -6.79 -9.33 5.39
N LEU A 76 -5.59 -9.07 5.92
CA LEU A 76 -4.45 -8.59 5.15
C LEU A 76 -4.09 -9.50 3.98
N LYS A 77 -4.21 -10.82 4.12
CA LYS A 77 -3.97 -11.75 3.01
C LYS A 77 -4.90 -11.53 1.81
N ASN A 78 -6.04 -10.87 2.04
CA ASN A 78 -7.01 -10.46 1.03
C ASN A 78 -6.89 -8.97 0.71
N LEU A 79 -5.71 -8.35 0.91
CA LEU A 79 -5.49 -6.94 0.60
C LEU A 79 -5.74 -6.64 -0.87
N MET A 80 -5.30 -7.53 -1.77
CA MET A 80 -5.57 -7.42 -3.19
C MET A 80 -6.90 -8.11 -3.49
N ILE A 81 -7.88 -7.35 -4.01
CA ILE A 81 -9.20 -7.89 -4.34
C ILE A 81 -9.51 -7.58 -5.81
N ILE A 82 -10.13 -8.55 -6.49
CA ILE A 82 -10.50 -8.48 -7.90
C ILE A 82 -11.96 -8.01 -8.08
N ASP A 83 -12.81 -8.17 -7.07
CA ASP A 83 -14.13 -7.55 -6.98
C ASP A 83 -14.09 -6.28 -6.09
N LYS A 84 -15.17 -5.48 -6.09
CA LYS A 84 -15.28 -4.21 -5.33
C LYS A 84 -14.37 -3.07 -5.79
N GLY A 85 -14.40 -2.79 -7.09
CA GLY A 85 -13.82 -1.58 -7.70
C GLY A 85 -12.58 -1.85 -8.53
N CYS A 86 -11.85 -2.94 -8.25
CA CYS A 86 -10.83 -3.46 -9.14
C CYS A 86 -11.45 -4.41 -10.18
N SER A 87 -10.71 -4.72 -11.24
CA SER A 87 -11.15 -5.66 -12.28
C SER A 87 -10.23 -6.88 -12.32
N PRO A 88 -10.66 -8.01 -12.90
CA PRO A 88 -9.80 -9.20 -13.08
C PRO A 88 -8.50 -8.90 -13.81
N ASN A 89 -8.53 -7.95 -14.75
CA ASN A 89 -7.38 -7.55 -15.55
C ASN A 89 -6.51 -6.48 -14.85
N SER A 90 -6.89 -6.04 -13.66
CA SER A 90 -6.19 -5.01 -12.90
C SER A 90 -6.43 -5.19 -11.39
N PRO A 91 -5.88 -6.27 -10.79
CA PRO A 91 -5.97 -6.48 -9.35
C PRO A 91 -5.29 -5.33 -8.60
N GLY A 92 -5.85 -4.98 -7.45
CA GLY A 92 -5.41 -3.83 -6.68
C GLY A 92 -5.99 -3.83 -5.28
N ILE A 93 -5.73 -2.76 -4.54
CA ILE A 93 -6.44 -2.50 -3.29
C ILE A 93 -7.81 -1.96 -3.66
N GLY A 94 -8.80 -2.85 -3.67
CA GLY A 94 -10.21 -2.53 -3.88
C GLY A 94 -10.92 -2.15 -2.58
N ASP A 95 -12.20 -1.80 -2.69
CA ASP A 95 -13.08 -1.38 -1.58
C ASP A 95 -12.56 -0.17 -0.79
N VAL A 96 -11.86 0.74 -1.47
CA VAL A 96 -11.29 1.95 -0.88
C VAL A 96 -12.38 3.02 -0.70
N GLU A 97 -12.53 3.49 0.54
CA GLU A 97 -13.41 4.60 0.92
C GLU A 97 -12.76 5.95 0.59
N ASN A 98 -11.50 6.11 0.98
CA ASN A 98 -10.73 7.30 0.64
C ASN A 98 -9.22 7.03 0.67
N VAL A 99 -8.48 7.92 0.03
CA VAL A 99 -7.02 7.96 0.11
C VAL A 99 -6.60 9.28 0.72
N LYS A 100 -5.88 9.23 1.84
CA LYS A 100 -5.33 10.39 2.52
C LYS A 100 -3.84 10.52 2.23
N ASN A 101 -3.39 11.73 1.89
CA ASN A 101 -1.98 12.08 1.91
C ASN A 101 -1.58 12.39 3.36
N LEU A 102 -0.78 11.52 3.96
CA LEU A 102 -0.32 11.70 5.34
C LEU A 102 0.78 12.77 5.44
N ALA A 103 1.42 13.17 4.33
CA ALA A 103 2.39 14.26 4.36
C ALA A 103 1.73 15.64 4.49
N THR A 104 0.54 15.83 3.90
CA THR A 104 -0.19 17.11 3.94
C THR A 104 -1.42 17.09 4.85
N GLY A 105 -1.95 15.90 5.15
CA GLY A 105 -3.19 15.72 5.90
C GLY A 105 -4.45 15.69 5.03
N ASP A 106 -4.34 15.92 3.73
CA ASP A 106 -5.49 16.07 2.84
C ASP A 106 -6.05 14.72 2.37
N ILE A 107 -7.36 14.67 2.15
CA ILE A 107 -7.99 13.59 1.40
C ILE A 107 -7.74 13.85 -0.09
N LEU A 108 -6.96 12.99 -0.72
CA LEU A 108 -6.64 13.07 -2.15
C LEU A 108 -7.86 12.72 -3.01
N THR A 109 -8.68 11.77 -2.55
CA THR A 109 -9.84 11.28 -3.28
C THR A 109 -10.74 10.42 -2.39
N THR A 110 -12.04 10.45 -2.67
CA THR A 110 -13.10 9.57 -2.12
C THR A 110 -13.80 8.74 -3.20
N THR A 111 -13.46 8.97 -4.47
CA THR A 111 -14.09 8.31 -5.63
C THR A 111 -13.23 7.17 -6.18
N PHE A 112 -12.00 7.05 -5.70
CA PHE A 112 -11.03 6.08 -6.15
C PHE A 112 -11.29 4.71 -5.52
N ARG A 113 -12.03 3.86 -6.24
CA ARG A 113 -12.47 2.54 -5.75
C ARG A 113 -11.42 1.42 -5.88
N CYS A 114 -10.34 1.64 -6.63
CA CYS A 114 -9.27 0.65 -6.83
C CYS A 114 -7.90 1.30 -6.97
N SER A 115 -7.01 1.01 -6.03
CA SER A 115 -5.58 1.30 -6.17
C SER A 115 -4.88 0.21 -6.95
N LYS A 116 -4.72 0.44 -8.26
CA LYS A 116 -3.95 -0.43 -9.14
C LYS A 116 -2.46 -0.23 -8.86
N PHE A 117 -1.76 -1.32 -8.57
CA PHE A 117 -0.30 -1.32 -8.47
C PHE A 117 0.26 -2.05 -9.70
N GLY A 118 0.91 -1.31 -10.61
CA GLY A 118 1.49 -1.86 -11.85
C GLY A 118 0.58 -1.79 -13.08
N ILE A 119 1.24 -1.78 -14.26
CA ILE A 119 0.75 -1.46 -15.62
C ILE A 119 -0.41 -0.46 -15.66
N GLY A 120 -0.11 0.79 -15.33
CA GLY A 120 -0.88 1.94 -15.77
C GLY A 120 -0.53 2.32 -17.21
N HIS A 121 -0.59 1.38 -18.16
CA HIS A 121 -0.51 1.73 -19.58
C HIS A 121 -1.88 1.49 -20.19
N HIS A 122 -2.61 2.56 -20.46
CA HIS A 122 -3.80 2.49 -21.29
C HIS A 122 -3.34 2.73 -22.75
N PRO A 123 -3.37 1.73 -23.65
CA PRO A 123 -2.77 1.82 -24.98
C PRO A 123 -3.30 2.99 -25.83
N SER A 124 -4.53 3.45 -25.55
CA SER A 124 -5.15 4.52 -26.33
C SER A 124 -4.90 5.93 -25.81
N SER A 125 -4.42 6.11 -24.57
CA SER A 125 -4.22 7.45 -23.99
C SER A 125 -2.75 7.82 -23.83
N ASN A 126 -1.83 6.88 -24.03
CA ASN A 126 -0.38 7.07 -23.89
C ASN A 126 0.02 7.76 -22.57
N THR A 127 -0.82 7.61 -21.54
CA THR A 127 -0.60 8.14 -20.20
C THR A 127 -0.42 6.98 -19.23
N GLY A 128 0.64 7.09 -18.44
CA GLY A 128 1.00 6.18 -17.38
C GLY A 128 1.95 6.87 -16.40
N TRP A 129 2.01 6.36 -15.18
CA TRP A 129 2.99 6.78 -14.17
C TRP A 129 4.38 6.27 -14.52
#